data_AF-A0A354HZF3-F1
#
_entry.id   AF-A0A354HZF3-F1
#
_cell.length_a   1.000
_cell.length_b   1.000
_cell.length_c   1.000
_cell.angle_alpha   90.00
_cell.angle_beta   90.00
_cell.angle_gamma   90.00
#
_symmetry.space_group_name_H-M   'P 1'
#
loop_
_entity.id
_entity.type
_entity.pdbx_description
1 polymer ?
#
loop_
_entity_poly.entity_id
_entity_poly.type
_entity_poly.pdbx_seq_one_letter_code
_entity_poly.pdbx_strand_id
1 'polypeptide(L)'
;MTNKILSFCAFIIGTLMMTSCLGNGNDNVTSQSFTYNQNLCFNSVTDIQEGTTYITTGTIYRLNYDYSSAKASVEINGLKLSDSDKDITLKFDNLPMTTDNGWVVAKGSNLIPTGGNLNYEFKDLSVRYIVRGNMYSFCINYTVNNRYHVCVIPVQSLYFGNTYTTPVGESQLGTYSTRDTYYVVTLDPQKQKAVIAVAGAKFSDKMPITMNFLLKDLPFTINGYGYEIKADGPINPETENNVPNTKYPISNIVCNASITSGGSLSYKCEANNMGTFSVNASLEYVLKDNTSTTN
;
A
#
# COMPACT_ATOMS: atom_id res chain seq x y z
N MET A 1 18.73 21.57 -17.01
CA MET A 1 17.40 21.45 -17.62
C MET A 1 16.45 20.91 -16.58
N THR A 2 15.38 21.65 -16.34
CA THR A 2 14.40 21.44 -15.26
C THR A 2 13.66 20.13 -15.46
N ASN A 3 13.86 19.16 -14.56
CA ASN A 3 13.08 17.93 -14.53
C ASN A 3 11.63 18.27 -14.16
N LYS A 4 10.77 18.36 -15.17
CA LYS A 4 9.32 18.35 -15.00
C LYS A 4 8.93 16.94 -14.60
N ILE A 5 8.75 16.71 -13.29
CA ILE A 5 8.02 15.56 -12.77
C ILE A 5 6.57 15.75 -13.21
N LEU A 6 6.26 15.21 -14.39
CA LEU A 6 4.92 15.24 -14.97
C LEU A 6 4.12 14.09 -14.34
N SER A 7 3.26 14.46 -13.40
CA SER A 7 1.98 13.83 -13.04
C SER A 7 1.68 12.46 -13.71
N PHE A 8 2.12 11.36 -13.09
CA PHE A 8 1.80 9.95 -13.45
C PHE A 8 0.77 9.32 -12.48
N CYS A 9 -0.05 10.15 -11.80
CA CYS A 9 -1.02 9.71 -10.80
C CYS A 9 -2.38 10.40 -10.93
N ALA A 10 -2.87 10.56 -12.15
CA ALA A 10 -4.24 11.02 -12.37
C ALA A 10 -5.07 9.86 -12.95
N PHE A 11 -5.83 9.19 -12.08
CA PHE A 11 -7.04 8.35 -12.27
C PHE A 11 -6.94 7.17 -11.27
N ILE A 12 -7.40 7.22 -10.02
CA ILE A 12 -8.68 7.69 -9.45
C ILE A 12 -8.36 8.60 -8.26
N ILE A 13 -8.39 9.92 -8.44
CA ILE A 13 -8.35 10.88 -7.32
C ILE A 13 -9.78 10.96 -6.81
N GLY A 14 -10.15 10.07 -5.90
CA GLY A 14 -11.10 10.46 -4.86
C GLY A 14 -10.44 11.66 -4.18
N THR A 15 -11.08 12.83 -4.26
CA THR A 15 -10.63 14.04 -3.59
C THR A 15 -10.38 13.70 -2.13
N LEU A 16 -9.11 13.50 -1.79
CA LEU A 16 -8.63 13.37 -0.42
C LEU A 16 -8.81 14.76 0.18
N MET A 17 -10.02 15.04 0.67
CA MET A 17 -10.33 16.32 1.28
C MET A 17 -9.47 16.46 2.52
N MET A 18 -8.34 17.14 2.38
CA MET A 18 -7.59 17.72 3.47
C MET A 18 -8.40 18.91 3.96
N THR A 19 -9.02 18.81 5.13
CA THR A 19 -9.30 20.00 5.94
C THR A 19 -8.16 20.12 6.94
N SER A 20 -6.99 20.57 6.48
CA SER A 20 -6.04 21.21 7.39
C SER A 20 -6.52 22.64 7.59
N CYS A 21 -7.08 22.96 8.76
CA CYS A 21 -7.15 24.35 9.18
C CYS A 21 -5.72 24.80 9.50
N LEU A 22 -4.93 25.09 8.47
CA LEU A 22 -3.69 25.83 8.59
C LEU A 22 -4.11 27.29 8.79
N GLY A 23 -4.25 27.70 10.05
CA GLY A 23 -4.18 29.11 10.38
C GLY A 23 -2.80 29.62 9.93
N ASN A 24 -2.78 30.71 9.18
CA ASN A 24 -1.54 31.40 8.81
C ASN A 24 -0.79 31.83 10.08
N GLY A 25 0.21 31.05 10.47
CA GLY A 25 1.12 31.32 11.57
C GLY A 25 2.25 30.31 11.54
N ASN A 26 3.42 30.67 12.08
CA ASN A 26 4.54 29.75 12.32
C ASN A 26 4.19 28.75 13.45
N ASP A 27 3.01 28.15 13.38
CA ASP A 27 2.44 27.35 14.46
C ASP A 27 2.96 25.92 14.31
N ASN A 28 3.60 25.44 15.38
CA ASN A 28 3.90 24.03 15.55
C ASN A 28 2.62 23.23 15.31
N VAL A 29 2.65 22.23 14.44
CA VAL A 29 1.49 21.37 14.18
C VAL A 29 1.14 20.63 15.48
N THR A 30 0.10 21.08 16.17
CA THR A 30 -0.33 20.51 17.45
C THR A 30 -1.27 19.33 17.27
N SER A 31 -1.94 19.22 16.11
CA SER A 31 -2.82 18.11 15.79
C SER A 31 -2.90 17.81 14.30
N GLN A 32 -3.31 16.58 13.96
CA GLN A 32 -3.54 16.15 12.59
C GLN A 32 -4.69 15.15 12.52
N SER A 33 -5.56 15.28 11.52
CA SER A 33 -6.71 14.40 11.31
C SER A 33 -6.68 13.77 9.93
N PHE A 34 -7.07 12.50 9.86
CA PHE A 34 -7.21 11.74 8.62
C PHE A 34 -8.55 11.00 8.59
N THR A 35 -9.13 10.89 7.40
CA THR A 35 -10.29 10.04 7.14
C THR A 35 -9.93 9.02 6.06
N TYR A 36 -9.85 7.75 6.46
CA TYR A 36 -9.62 6.64 5.56
C TYR A 36 -10.95 5.96 5.26
N ASN A 37 -11.53 6.30 4.11
CA ASN A 37 -12.88 5.89 3.71
C ASN A 37 -12.84 4.72 2.72
N GLN A 38 -14.03 4.25 2.33
CA GLN A 38 -14.24 3.13 1.42
C GLN A 38 -13.56 3.23 0.03
N ASN A 39 -13.20 4.44 -0.42
CA ASN A 39 -12.46 4.62 -1.69
C ASN A 39 -10.95 4.44 -1.51
N LEU A 40 -10.47 4.40 -0.26
CA LEU A 40 -9.06 4.44 0.09
C LEU A 40 -8.61 3.13 0.76
N CYS A 41 -9.53 2.40 1.39
CA CYS A 41 -9.28 1.11 1.99
C CYS A 41 -10.48 0.16 1.98
N PHE A 42 -10.17 -1.11 2.23
CA PHE A 42 -11.10 -2.15 2.61
C PHE A 42 -10.45 -3.01 3.70
N ASN A 43 -11.22 -3.89 4.33
CA ASN A 43 -10.69 -4.78 5.36
C ASN A 43 -10.54 -6.20 4.85
N SER A 44 -9.41 -6.82 5.18
CA SER A 44 -9.26 -8.26 5.26
C SER A 44 -9.63 -8.68 6.68
N VAL A 45 -10.67 -9.50 6.84
CA VAL A 45 -11.08 -10.03 8.14
C VAL A 45 -10.87 -11.54 8.17
N THR A 46 -9.99 -12.01 9.03
CA THR A 46 -9.72 -13.44 9.24
C THR A 46 -10.41 -13.90 10.52
N ASP A 47 -11.34 -14.84 10.38
CA ASP A 47 -11.88 -15.58 11.53
C ASP A 47 -10.86 -16.66 11.92
N ILE A 48 -10.18 -16.44 13.04
CA ILE A 48 -9.12 -17.31 13.55
C ILE A 48 -9.68 -18.69 13.95
N GLN A 49 -10.94 -18.76 14.39
CA GLN A 49 -11.55 -20.03 14.81
C GLN A 49 -11.90 -20.91 13.61
N GLU A 50 -12.37 -20.30 12.53
CA GLU A 50 -12.80 -21.02 11.32
C GLU A 50 -11.68 -21.14 10.27
N GLY A 51 -10.62 -20.33 10.39
CA GLY A 51 -9.51 -20.29 9.43
C GLY A 51 -9.89 -19.63 8.09
N THR A 52 -11.01 -18.92 8.05
CA THR A 52 -11.55 -18.27 6.86
C THR A 52 -11.19 -16.79 6.82
N THR A 53 -11.09 -16.23 5.61
CA THR A 53 -10.75 -14.81 5.41
C THR A 53 -11.69 -14.17 4.41
N TYR A 54 -12.21 -12.99 4.75
CA TYR A 54 -13.24 -12.26 4.00
C TYR A 54 -12.77 -10.85 3.66
N ILE A 55 -13.27 -10.31 2.53
CA ILE A 55 -13.12 -8.91 2.17
C ILE A 55 -14.38 -8.18 2.59
N THR A 56 -14.26 -7.19 3.48
CA THR A 56 -15.38 -6.31 3.80
C THR A 56 -15.07 -4.89 3.35
N THR A 57 -16.03 -4.23 2.70
CA THR A 57 -15.93 -2.85 2.22
C THR A 57 -16.91 -1.93 2.93
N GLY A 58 -16.68 -0.61 2.88
CA GLY A 58 -17.59 0.40 3.44
C GLY A 58 -17.19 0.94 4.81
N THR A 59 -16.19 0.32 5.46
CA THR A 59 -15.67 0.81 6.74
C THR A 59 -14.94 2.15 6.56
N ILE A 60 -15.18 3.08 7.49
CA ILE A 60 -14.53 4.39 7.54
C ILE A 60 -13.75 4.51 8.84
N TYR A 61 -12.45 4.79 8.74
CA TYR A 61 -11.57 5.10 9.86
C TYR A 61 -11.34 6.60 9.95
N ARG A 62 -11.66 7.22 11.09
CA ARG A 62 -11.26 8.60 11.39
C ARG A 62 -10.18 8.57 12.45
N LEU A 63 -9.05 9.17 12.14
CA LEU A 63 -7.85 9.16 12.97
C LEU A 63 -7.55 10.60 13.35
N ASN A 64 -7.44 10.90 14.64
CA ASN A 64 -6.99 12.20 15.12
C ASN A 64 -5.76 12.00 15.99
N TYR A 65 -4.72 12.78 15.72
CA TYR A 65 -3.46 12.77 16.44
C TYR A 65 -3.29 14.13 17.12
N ASP A 66 -3.06 14.13 18.42
CA ASP A 66 -2.68 15.29 19.21
C ASP A 66 -1.22 15.12 19.62
N TYR A 67 -0.35 15.90 18.98
CA TYR A 67 1.09 15.87 19.22
C TYR A 67 1.48 16.57 20.52
N SER A 68 0.60 17.43 21.05
CA SER A 68 0.85 18.15 22.32
C SER A 68 0.71 17.21 23.51
N SER A 69 -0.29 16.31 23.47
CA SER A 69 -0.51 15.31 24.52
C SER A 69 0.08 13.93 24.20
N ALA A 70 0.63 13.74 23.00
CA ALA A 70 1.08 12.46 22.46
C ALA A 70 -0.02 11.38 22.54
N LYS A 71 -1.25 11.77 22.19
CA LYS A 71 -2.43 10.91 22.19
C LYS A 71 -3.15 10.91 20.85
N ALA A 72 -3.74 9.77 20.52
CA ALA A 72 -4.59 9.62 19.34
C ALA A 72 -6.00 9.17 19.71
N SER A 73 -6.97 9.52 18.86
CA SER A 73 -8.30 8.91 18.84
C SER A 73 -8.55 8.22 17.49
N VAL A 74 -9.26 7.10 17.56
CA VAL A 74 -9.61 6.27 16.41
C VAL A 74 -11.09 6.00 16.47
N GLU A 75 -11.81 6.41 15.43
CA GLU A 75 -13.22 6.09 15.23
C GLU A 75 -13.35 5.17 14.02
N ILE A 76 -14.05 4.05 14.19
CA ILE A 76 -14.30 3.05 13.16
C ILE A 76 -15.81 3.01 12.94
N ASN A 77 -16.27 3.27 11.72
CA ASN A 77 -17.69 3.21 11.37
C ASN A 77 -17.92 2.18 10.27
N GLY A 78 -19.03 1.45 10.37
CA GLY A 78 -19.36 0.45 9.34
C GLY A 78 -18.40 -0.72 9.33
N LEU A 79 -17.83 -1.09 10.48
CA LEU A 79 -17.02 -2.30 10.59
C LEU A 79 -17.93 -3.52 10.51
N LYS A 80 -17.57 -4.47 9.64
CA LYS A 80 -18.16 -5.80 9.58
C LYS A 80 -17.10 -6.83 9.92
N LEU A 81 -17.44 -7.83 10.73
CA LEU A 81 -16.52 -8.93 11.09
C LEU A 81 -16.73 -10.18 10.22
N SER A 82 -17.85 -10.23 9.50
CA SER A 82 -18.17 -11.18 8.43
C SER A 82 -19.10 -10.52 7.41
N ASP A 83 -19.26 -11.13 6.23
CA ASP A 83 -20.12 -10.58 5.17
C ASP A 83 -21.61 -10.47 5.58
N SER A 84 -22.05 -11.29 6.53
CA SER A 84 -23.41 -11.31 7.07
C SER A 84 -23.62 -10.40 8.29
N ASP A 85 -22.54 -9.87 8.88
CA ASP A 85 -22.66 -9.07 10.09
C ASP A 85 -23.25 -7.68 9.83
N LYS A 86 -23.92 -7.16 10.86
CA LYS A 86 -24.35 -5.76 10.90
C LYS A 86 -23.15 -4.84 11.09
N ASP A 87 -23.28 -3.64 10.56
CA ASP A 87 -22.32 -2.55 10.74
C ASP A 87 -22.14 -2.20 12.21
N ILE A 88 -20.87 -2.06 12.61
CA ILE A 88 -20.46 -1.68 13.96
C ILE A 88 -19.76 -0.32 13.91
N THR A 89 -20.10 0.56 14.86
CA THR A 89 -19.40 1.82 15.10
C THR A 89 -18.73 1.79 16.47
N LEU A 90 -17.44 2.14 16.49
CA LEU A 90 -16.56 2.05 17.66
C LEU A 90 -15.67 3.28 17.75
N LYS A 91 -15.32 3.68 18.97
CA LYS A 91 -14.41 4.79 19.22
C LYS A 91 -13.44 4.46 20.34
N PHE A 92 -12.16 4.75 20.09
CA PHE A 92 -11.06 4.68 21.04
C PHE A 92 -10.51 6.07 21.24
N ASP A 93 -10.43 6.51 22.49
CA ASP A 93 -9.85 7.80 22.86
C ASP A 93 -8.57 7.59 23.68
N ASN A 94 -7.68 8.58 23.63
CA ASN A 94 -6.45 8.64 24.45
C ASN A 94 -5.46 7.47 24.23
N LEU A 95 -5.39 6.93 23.01
CA LEU A 95 -4.37 5.93 22.65
C LEU A 95 -2.98 6.58 22.73
N PRO A 96 -2.01 5.98 23.45
CA PRO A 96 -0.66 6.52 23.51
C PRO A 96 0.00 6.48 22.12
N MET A 97 0.67 7.58 21.77
CA MET A 97 1.46 7.69 20.55
C MET A 97 2.95 7.48 20.81
N THR A 98 3.61 6.84 19.87
CA THR A 98 5.07 6.63 19.83
C THR A 98 5.57 6.84 18.41
N THR A 99 6.89 6.88 18.23
CA THR A 99 7.51 6.84 16.91
C THR A 99 8.35 5.58 16.75
N ASP A 100 8.37 5.03 15.55
CA ASP A 100 9.13 3.82 15.21
C ASP A 100 9.58 3.89 13.75
N ASN A 101 10.88 4.03 13.50
CA ASN A 101 11.46 4.06 12.15
C ASN A 101 10.76 5.04 11.19
N GLY A 102 10.42 6.23 11.68
CA GLY A 102 9.73 7.29 10.93
C GLY A 102 8.21 7.15 10.86
N TRP A 103 7.64 6.05 11.36
CA TRP A 103 6.20 5.92 11.57
C TRP A 103 5.79 6.60 12.86
N VAL A 104 4.63 7.24 12.82
CA VAL A 104 3.87 7.58 14.03
C VAL A 104 2.93 6.41 14.32
N VAL A 105 2.95 5.94 15.56
CA VAL A 105 2.28 4.71 15.97
C VAL A 105 1.38 4.99 17.17
N ALA A 106 0.08 4.83 17.01
CA ALA A 106 -0.89 4.77 18.09
C ALA A 106 -1.29 3.32 18.33
N LYS A 107 -1.13 2.82 19.56
CA LYS A 107 -1.43 1.43 19.87
C LYS A 107 -2.02 1.22 21.26
N GLY A 108 -2.76 0.14 21.44
CA GLY A 108 -3.26 -0.33 22.73
C GLY A 108 -3.71 -1.78 22.67
N SER A 109 -3.84 -2.41 23.83
CA SER A 109 -4.30 -3.80 23.95
C SER A 109 -5.29 -3.92 25.12
N ASN A 110 -6.15 -4.94 25.06
CA ASN A 110 -7.29 -5.13 25.98
C ASN A 110 -8.17 -3.86 26.07
N LEU A 111 -8.42 -3.22 24.92
CA LEU A 111 -9.21 -2.01 24.82
C LEU A 111 -10.70 -2.35 24.75
N ILE A 112 -11.50 -1.58 25.47
CA ILE A 112 -12.97 -1.60 25.35
C ILE A 112 -13.36 -0.30 24.62
N PRO A 113 -13.84 -0.36 23.37
CA PRO A 113 -14.29 0.82 22.66
C PRO A 113 -15.54 1.41 23.31
N THR A 114 -15.73 2.69 23.08
CA THR A 114 -17.02 3.36 23.30
C THR A 114 -17.84 3.30 22.00
N GLY A 115 -19.16 3.15 22.11
CA GLY A 115 -20.07 3.03 20.97
C GLY A 115 -20.48 1.59 20.63
N GLY A 116 -21.73 1.43 20.18
CA GLY A 116 -22.37 0.12 19.93
C GLY A 116 -23.03 -0.49 21.18
N ASN A 117 -23.98 -1.41 20.97
CA ASN A 117 -24.66 -2.17 22.03
C ASN A 117 -23.92 -3.46 22.43
N LEU A 118 -22.59 -3.52 22.27
CA LEU A 118 -21.84 -4.78 22.26
C LEU A 118 -20.55 -4.67 23.09
N ASN A 119 -20.30 -5.70 23.89
CA ASN A 119 -19.06 -5.87 24.66
C ASN A 119 -17.95 -6.41 23.72
N TYR A 120 -17.39 -5.54 22.88
CA TYR A 120 -16.22 -5.88 22.08
C TYR A 120 -14.94 -5.65 22.87
N GLU A 121 -14.04 -6.62 22.86
CA GLU A 121 -12.68 -6.49 23.37
C GLU A 121 -11.72 -6.43 22.18
N PHE A 122 -10.91 -5.38 22.13
CA PHE A 122 -9.88 -5.19 21.11
C PHE A 122 -8.51 -5.50 21.68
N LYS A 123 -7.80 -6.41 21.01
CA LYS A 123 -6.38 -6.68 21.28
C LYS A 123 -5.52 -6.16 20.16
N ASP A 124 -4.35 -5.68 20.56
CA ASP A 124 -3.26 -5.28 19.68
C ASP A 124 -3.70 -4.32 18.58
N LEU A 125 -4.58 -3.37 18.92
CA LEU A 125 -4.91 -2.27 18.03
C LEU A 125 -3.63 -1.49 17.77
N SER A 126 -3.23 -1.45 16.50
CA SER A 126 -2.08 -0.72 16.02
C SER A 126 -2.49 0.10 14.80
N VAL A 127 -2.41 1.41 14.92
CA VAL A 127 -2.56 2.37 13.83
C VAL A 127 -1.21 3.03 13.61
N ARG A 128 -0.58 2.76 12.48
CA ARG A 128 0.67 3.38 12.07
C ARG A 128 0.39 4.27 10.86
N TYR A 129 0.98 5.46 10.83
CA TYR A 129 1.03 6.24 9.60
C TYR A 129 2.39 6.88 9.39
N ILE A 130 2.67 7.14 8.12
CA ILE A 130 3.85 7.89 7.70
C ILE A 130 3.43 8.85 6.59
N VAL A 131 3.99 10.06 6.63
CA VAL A 131 3.81 11.08 5.60
C VAL A 131 5.10 11.20 4.78
N ARG A 132 4.95 11.28 3.46
CA ARG A 132 6.01 11.46 2.47
C ARG A 132 5.55 12.48 1.41
N GLY A 133 6.01 13.72 1.56
CA GLY A 133 5.49 14.83 0.75
C GLY A 133 3.99 15.00 0.97
N ASN A 134 3.21 14.93 -0.10
CA ASN A 134 1.73 14.99 -0.04
C ASN A 134 1.07 13.61 0.06
N MET A 135 1.85 12.54 0.23
CA MET A 135 1.35 11.17 0.31
C MET A 135 1.43 10.65 1.73
N TYR A 136 0.52 9.76 2.09
CA TYR A 136 0.51 9.07 3.37
C TYR A 136 0.27 7.58 3.17
N SER A 137 0.82 6.78 4.06
CA SER A 137 0.57 5.34 4.14
C SER A 137 0.08 4.99 5.53
N PHE A 138 -0.90 4.10 5.61
CA PHE A 138 -1.44 3.59 6.86
C PHE A 138 -1.18 2.10 6.98
N CYS A 139 -0.85 1.66 8.18
CA CYS A 139 -0.90 0.25 8.57
C CYS A 139 -1.84 0.15 9.77
N ILE A 140 -3.03 -0.42 9.57
CA ILE A 140 -4.00 -0.60 10.65
C ILE A 140 -4.30 -2.09 10.78
N ASN A 141 -4.09 -2.62 11.97
CA ASN A 141 -4.49 -3.97 12.32
C ASN A 141 -4.93 -4.05 13.79
N TYR A 142 -5.80 -5.02 14.07
CA TYR A 142 -6.32 -5.29 15.41
C TYR A 142 -6.99 -6.66 15.43
N THR A 143 -7.21 -7.19 16.63
CA THR A 143 -7.98 -8.41 16.85
C THR A 143 -9.20 -8.10 17.70
N VAL A 144 -10.38 -8.59 17.31
CA VAL A 144 -11.64 -8.41 18.05
C VAL A 144 -12.06 -9.73 18.69
N ASN A 145 -12.36 -9.70 19.99
CA ASN A 145 -12.84 -10.83 20.80
C ASN A 145 -11.97 -12.10 20.70
N ASN A 146 -10.66 -11.95 20.47
CA ASN A 146 -9.72 -13.05 20.20
C ASN A 146 -10.14 -13.98 19.03
N ARG A 147 -11.03 -13.52 18.15
CA ARG A 147 -11.59 -14.32 17.06
C ARG A 147 -11.32 -13.70 15.71
N TYR A 148 -11.58 -12.41 15.55
CA TYR A 148 -11.49 -11.76 14.24
C TYR A 148 -10.22 -10.92 14.17
N HIS A 149 -9.26 -11.34 13.34
CA HIS A 149 -8.13 -10.49 12.98
C HIS A 149 -8.54 -9.58 11.83
N VAL A 150 -8.43 -8.26 12.02
CA VAL A 150 -8.73 -7.28 11.00
C VAL A 150 -7.45 -6.59 10.56
N CYS A 151 -7.26 -6.55 9.25
CA CYS A 151 -6.15 -5.91 8.58
C CYS A 151 -6.69 -4.95 7.52
N VAL A 152 -6.40 -3.66 7.66
CA VAL A 152 -6.92 -2.63 6.75
C VAL A 152 -5.98 -2.53 5.56
N ILE A 153 -6.49 -2.88 4.38
CA ILE A 153 -5.74 -2.93 3.14
C ILE A 153 -5.97 -1.65 2.34
N PRO A 154 -4.90 -0.97 1.89
CA PRO A 154 -5.04 0.16 0.98
C PRO A 154 -5.59 -0.26 -0.37
N VAL A 155 -6.55 0.50 -0.90
CA VAL A 155 -6.94 0.41 -2.31
C VAL A 155 -5.75 0.76 -3.20
N GLN A 156 -4.89 1.69 -2.78
CA GLN A 156 -3.67 2.06 -3.49
C GLN A 156 -2.47 2.07 -2.55
N SER A 157 -1.42 1.34 -2.92
CA SER A 157 -0.14 1.30 -2.20
C SER A 157 0.98 1.77 -3.12
N LEU A 158 1.78 2.73 -2.64
CA LEU A 158 3.01 3.15 -3.29
C LEU A 158 4.19 2.46 -2.62
N TYR A 159 5.06 1.86 -3.44
CA TYR A 159 6.27 1.19 -3.00
C TYR A 159 7.50 1.71 -3.73
N PHE A 160 8.59 1.73 -2.98
CA PHE A 160 9.93 1.98 -3.47
C PHE A 160 10.82 0.78 -3.15
N GLY A 161 12.06 0.78 -3.62
CA GLY A 161 13.03 -0.23 -3.21
C GLY A 161 14.06 -0.49 -4.29
N ASN A 162 14.87 -1.54 -4.07
CA ASN A 162 15.80 -1.99 -5.08
C ASN A 162 15.07 -2.84 -6.11
N THR A 163 15.22 -2.50 -7.38
CA THR A 163 14.85 -3.32 -8.53
C THR A 163 16.12 -3.93 -9.10
N TYR A 164 16.10 -5.23 -9.35
CA TYR A 164 17.17 -6.00 -9.96
C TYR A 164 16.66 -6.64 -11.25
N THR A 165 17.39 -6.43 -12.32
CA THR A 165 17.13 -7.02 -13.63
C THR A 165 18.29 -7.93 -14.00
N THR A 166 17.99 -9.19 -14.31
CA THR A 166 18.97 -10.20 -14.72
C THR A 166 18.56 -10.77 -16.06
N PRO A 167 19.42 -10.70 -17.10
CA PRO A 167 19.16 -11.40 -18.36
C PRO A 167 19.03 -12.90 -18.13
N VAL A 168 18.11 -13.54 -18.85
CA VAL A 168 17.97 -14.99 -18.87
C VAL A 168 18.80 -15.53 -20.04
N GLY A 169 19.79 -16.37 -19.74
CA GLY A 169 20.75 -16.87 -20.72
C GLY A 169 21.89 -15.88 -21.00
N GLU A 170 22.65 -16.11 -22.07
CA GLU A 170 23.75 -15.24 -22.46
C GLU A 170 23.21 -13.92 -23.05
N SER A 171 23.58 -12.79 -22.44
CA SER A 171 23.19 -11.46 -22.90
C SER A 171 24.32 -10.46 -22.70
N GLN A 172 24.50 -9.57 -23.69
CA GLN A 172 25.50 -8.50 -23.66
C GLN A 172 25.10 -7.30 -22.78
N LEU A 173 23.88 -7.31 -22.24
CA LEU A 173 23.31 -6.20 -21.47
C LEU A 173 23.63 -6.28 -19.97
N GLY A 174 24.11 -7.43 -19.48
CA GLY A 174 24.51 -7.65 -18.09
C GLY A 174 23.35 -7.51 -17.09
N THR A 175 23.64 -7.70 -15.80
CA THR A 175 22.69 -7.41 -14.72
C THR A 175 22.60 -5.92 -14.46
N TYR A 176 21.43 -5.43 -14.05
CA TYR A 176 21.19 -4.03 -13.71
C TYR A 176 20.46 -3.91 -12.38
N SER A 177 20.75 -2.86 -11.61
CA SER A 177 20.02 -2.54 -10.39
C SER A 177 19.77 -1.03 -10.27
N THR A 178 18.63 -0.66 -9.69
CA THR A 178 18.26 0.74 -9.46
C THR A 178 17.31 0.88 -8.26
N ARG A 179 17.24 2.10 -7.71
CA ARG A 179 16.22 2.55 -6.75
C ARG A 179 15.26 3.59 -7.33
N ASP A 180 15.46 3.97 -8.60
CA ASP A 180 14.67 5.01 -9.25
C ASP A 180 13.31 4.50 -9.74
N THR A 181 13.14 3.17 -9.80
CA THR A 181 11.86 2.54 -10.13
C THR A 181 10.95 2.53 -8.90
N TYR A 182 9.70 2.96 -9.09
CA TYR A 182 8.66 2.85 -8.06
C TYR A 182 7.43 2.14 -8.61
N TYR A 183 6.65 1.57 -7.69
CA TYR A 183 5.53 0.70 -7.98
C TYR A 183 4.28 1.20 -7.30
N VAL A 184 3.19 1.35 -8.05
CA VAL A 184 1.87 1.60 -7.47
C VAL A 184 1.01 0.38 -7.69
N VAL A 185 0.58 -0.25 -6.61
CA VAL A 185 -0.39 -1.35 -6.66
C VAL A 185 -1.76 -0.79 -6.32
N THR A 186 -2.71 -0.95 -7.22
CA THR A 186 -4.11 -0.57 -7.02
C THR A 186 -4.98 -1.83 -7.02
N LEU A 187 -5.83 -1.98 -6.01
CA LEU A 187 -6.69 -3.15 -5.80
C LEU A 187 -8.17 -2.76 -5.94
N ASP A 188 -8.91 -3.51 -6.73
CA ASP A 188 -10.37 -3.47 -6.80
C ASP A 188 -10.94 -4.62 -5.94
N PRO A 189 -11.36 -4.36 -4.69
CA PRO A 189 -11.88 -5.40 -3.81
C PRO A 189 -13.18 -6.03 -4.29
N GLN A 190 -13.95 -5.35 -5.14
CA GLN A 190 -15.22 -5.87 -5.67
C GLN A 190 -14.99 -6.84 -6.82
N LYS A 191 -14.04 -6.54 -7.71
CA LYS A 191 -13.68 -7.42 -8.83
C LYS A 191 -12.58 -8.43 -8.48
N GLN A 192 -11.91 -8.25 -7.35
CA GLN A 192 -10.70 -8.96 -6.96
C GLN A 192 -9.61 -8.91 -8.04
N LYS A 193 -9.47 -7.72 -8.64
CA LYS A 193 -8.48 -7.41 -9.67
C LYS A 193 -7.51 -6.33 -9.22
N ALA A 194 -6.28 -6.44 -9.67
CA ALA A 194 -5.21 -5.51 -9.35
C ALA A 194 -4.64 -4.89 -10.62
N VAL A 195 -4.13 -3.67 -10.46
CA VAL A 195 -3.28 -2.98 -11.41
C VAL A 195 -1.93 -2.71 -10.75
N ILE A 196 -0.84 -3.07 -11.43
CA ILE A 196 0.51 -2.69 -11.02
C ILE A 196 1.01 -1.65 -12.03
N ALA A 197 1.15 -0.41 -11.59
CA ALA A 197 1.86 0.61 -12.34
C ALA A 197 3.35 0.55 -11.98
N VAL A 198 4.19 0.50 -13.01
CA VAL A 198 5.65 0.55 -12.89
C VAL A 198 6.10 1.84 -13.54
N ALA A 199 6.82 2.68 -12.80
CA ALA A 199 7.37 3.92 -13.29
C ALA A 199 8.89 3.94 -13.13
N GLY A 200 9.60 4.49 -14.12
CA GLY A 200 11.05 4.56 -14.09
C GLY A 200 11.74 3.21 -14.39
N ALA A 201 11.08 2.28 -15.09
CA ALA A 201 11.63 0.95 -15.35
C ALA A 201 12.83 1.02 -16.31
N LYS A 202 13.89 0.26 -15.98
CA LYS A 202 15.05 0.01 -16.83
C LYS A 202 15.51 -1.44 -16.69
N PHE A 203 15.88 -2.04 -17.82
CA PHE A 203 16.37 -3.42 -17.86
C PHE A 203 17.90 -3.52 -17.96
N SER A 204 18.56 -2.43 -18.34
CA SER A 204 20.01 -2.31 -18.48
C SER A 204 20.41 -0.84 -18.32
N ASP A 205 21.65 -0.59 -17.89
CA ASP A 205 22.25 0.75 -17.85
C ASP A 205 22.40 1.37 -19.26
N LYS A 206 22.55 0.51 -20.28
CA LYS A 206 22.59 0.89 -21.70
C LYS A 206 21.24 1.33 -22.26
N MET A 207 20.15 1.18 -21.50
CA MET A 207 18.82 1.61 -21.94
C MET A 207 18.69 3.15 -21.80
N PRO A 208 18.53 3.89 -22.93
CA PRO A 208 18.65 5.35 -22.91
C PRO A 208 17.45 6.05 -22.26
N ILE A 209 16.30 5.38 -22.18
CA ILE A 209 15.03 5.95 -21.71
C ILE A 209 14.42 5.00 -20.67
N THR A 210 13.88 5.55 -19.59
CA THR A 210 13.06 4.81 -18.62
C THR A 210 11.66 4.55 -19.17
N MET A 211 11.08 3.40 -18.89
CA MET A 211 9.70 3.08 -19.27
C MET A 211 8.74 3.22 -18.10
N ASN A 212 7.53 3.70 -18.41
CA ASN A 212 6.40 3.61 -17.50
C ASN A 212 5.33 2.74 -18.16
N PHE A 213 4.72 1.84 -17.41
CA PHE A 213 3.68 0.95 -17.91
C PHE A 213 2.77 0.43 -16.81
N LEU A 214 1.64 -0.14 -17.24
CA LEU A 214 0.60 -0.72 -16.40
C LEU A 214 0.46 -2.22 -16.73
N LEU A 215 0.33 -3.03 -15.69
CA LEU A 215 -0.11 -4.41 -15.75
C LEU A 215 -1.50 -4.48 -15.14
N LYS A 216 -2.53 -4.77 -15.94
CA LYS A 216 -3.94 -4.69 -15.54
C LYS A 216 -4.58 -6.06 -15.42
N ASP A 217 -5.76 -6.06 -14.78
CA ASP A 217 -6.65 -7.21 -14.63
C ASP A 217 -6.00 -8.44 -13.97
N LEU A 218 -4.97 -8.20 -13.16
CA LEU A 218 -4.26 -9.23 -12.44
C LEU A 218 -5.14 -9.76 -11.30
N PRO A 219 -5.36 -11.07 -11.16
CA PRO A 219 -6.09 -11.58 -10.02
C PRO A 219 -5.27 -11.37 -8.73
N PHE A 220 -5.96 -11.05 -7.64
CA PHE A 220 -5.32 -11.00 -6.32
C PHE A 220 -6.12 -11.77 -5.28
N THR A 221 -5.42 -12.21 -4.24
CA THR A 221 -6.00 -12.82 -3.05
C THR A 221 -5.50 -12.09 -1.81
N ILE A 222 -6.31 -12.07 -0.75
CA ILE A 222 -5.88 -11.58 0.57
C ILE A 222 -5.45 -12.76 1.45
N ASN A 223 -4.50 -12.51 2.35
CA ASN A 223 -3.93 -13.54 3.23
C ASN A 223 -3.95 -13.15 4.72
N GLY A 224 -4.88 -12.27 5.12
CA GLY A 224 -5.01 -11.78 6.49
C GLY A 224 -4.05 -10.64 6.86
N TYR A 225 -2.88 -10.55 6.22
CA TYR A 225 -1.84 -9.55 6.56
C TYR A 225 -1.47 -8.63 5.39
N GLY A 226 -2.08 -8.86 4.23
CA GLY A 226 -1.81 -8.15 3.00
C GLY A 226 -2.43 -8.87 1.81
N TYR A 227 -1.72 -8.91 0.69
CA TYR A 227 -2.22 -9.46 -0.56
C TYR A 227 -1.14 -10.18 -1.36
N GLU A 228 -1.59 -11.09 -2.20
CA GLU A 228 -0.81 -11.79 -3.20
C GLU A 228 -1.42 -11.56 -4.59
N ILE A 229 -0.57 -11.30 -5.58
CA ILE A 229 -0.94 -11.21 -7.00
C ILE A 229 -0.11 -12.26 -7.74
N LYS A 230 -0.78 -13.15 -8.47
CA LYS A 230 -0.14 -14.19 -9.28
C LYS A 230 -0.73 -14.20 -10.68
N ALA A 231 0.11 -14.11 -11.70
CA ALA A 231 -0.32 -14.23 -13.08
C ALA A 231 0.79 -14.81 -13.96
N ASP A 232 0.49 -15.88 -14.68
CA ASP A 232 1.48 -16.58 -15.50
C ASP A 232 1.80 -15.82 -16.81
N GLY A 233 0.84 -15.06 -17.35
CA GLY A 233 0.99 -14.33 -18.62
C GLY A 233 0.81 -15.20 -19.87
N PRO A 234 1.18 -14.71 -21.06
CA PRO A 234 1.78 -13.39 -21.31
C PRO A 234 0.77 -12.25 -21.16
N ILE A 235 1.20 -11.15 -20.55
CA ILE A 235 0.47 -9.90 -20.40
C ILE A 235 1.24 -8.82 -21.15
N ASN A 236 0.60 -8.14 -22.09
CA ASN A 236 1.21 -7.00 -22.76
C ASN A 236 1.09 -5.77 -21.85
N PRO A 237 2.20 -5.17 -21.40
CA PRO A 237 2.13 -3.96 -20.58
C PRO A 237 1.47 -2.83 -21.37
N GLU A 238 0.64 -2.05 -20.72
CA GLU A 238 -0.08 -0.94 -21.33
C GLU A 238 0.52 0.41 -20.93
N THR A 239 0.41 1.40 -21.82
CA THR A 239 0.59 2.81 -21.43
C THR A 239 -0.61 3.30 -20.61
N GLU A 240 -0.50 4.49 -20.02
CA GLU A 240 -1.63 5.15 -19.33
C GLU A 240 -2.87 5.33 -20.24
N ASN A 241 -2.65 5.48 -21.55
CA ASN A 241 -3.71 5.64 -22.54
C ASN A 241 -4.31 4.30 -23.02
N ASN A 242 -4.10 3.21 -22.28
CA ASN A 242 -4.58 1.86 -22.61
C ASN A 242 -4.06 1.32 -23.96
N VAL A 243 -2.85 1.71 -24.36
CA VAL A 243 -2.21 1.16 -25.57
C VAL A 243 -1.30 0.00 -25.17
N PRO A 244 -1.60 -1.25 -25.57
CA PRO A 244 -0.75 -2.41 -25.29
C PRO A 244 0.58 -2.33 -26.03
N ASN A 245 1.65 -2.72 -25.35
CA ASN A 245 2.99 -2.78 -25.91
C ASN A 245 3.44 -4.24 -26.06
N THR A 246 3.15 -4.81 -27.22
CA THR A 246 3.48 -6.21 -27.58
C THR A 246 4.98 -6.47 -27.72
N LYS A 247 5.83 -5.45 -27.62
CA LYS A 247 7.29 -5.58 -27.66
C LYS A 247 7.90 -5.96 -26.32
N TYR A 248 7.12 -5.97 -25.24
CA TYR A 248 7.62 -6.27 -23.90
C TYR A 248 6.66 -7.16 -23.11
N PRO A 249 6.21 -8.31 -23.64
CA PRO A 249 5.29 -9.16 -22.91
C PRO A 249 5.89 -9.60 -21.56
N ILE A 250 5.03 -9.58 -20.54
CA ILE A 250 5.37 -9.89 -19.16
C ILE A 250 4.68 -11.18 -18.73
N SER A 251 5.42 -12.03 -18.01
CA SER A 251 4.96 -13.34 -17.53
C SER A 251 5.46 -13.61 -16.12
N ASN A 252 4.93 -14.66 -15.50
CA ASN A 252 5.33 -15.15 -14.17
C ASN A 252 5.34 -14.05 -13.10
N ILE A 253 4.31 -13.20 -13.10
CA ILE A 253 4.14 -12.15 -12.11
C ILE A 253 3.81 -12.82 -10.77
N VAL A 254 4.62 -12.52 -9.76
CA VAL A 254 4.37 -12.86 -8.36
C VAL A 254 4.64 -11.62 -7.54
N CYS A 255 3.59 -11.08 -6.92
CA CYS A 255 3.67 -10.00 -5.95
C CYS A 255 3.18 -10.52 -4.61
N ASN A 256 3.97 -10.33 -3.56
CA ASN A 256 3.58 -10.61 -2.19
C ASN A 256 3.83 -9.36 -1.36
N ALA A 257 2.78 -8.79 -0.77
CA ALA A 257 2.89 -7.61 0.06
C ALA A 257 2.16 -7.81 1.39
N SER A 258 2.80 -7.37 2.46
CA SER A 258 2.28 -7.23 3.81
C SER A 258 2.12 -5.75 4.12
N ILE A 259 0.99 -5.36 4.72
CA ILE A 259 0.74 -3.96 5.03
C ILE A 259 1.71 -3.37 6.05
N THR A 260 2.39 -4.19 6.86
CA THR A 260 3.25 -3.72 7.95
C THR A 260 4.73 -3.68 7.59
N SER A 261 5.16 -4.48 6.61
CA SER A 261 6.57 -4.72 6.30
C SER A 261 6.92 -4.49 4.83
N GLY A 262 5.94 -4.26 3.96
CA GLY A 262 6.18 -4.17 2.53
C GLY A 262 6.17 -5.56 1.89
N GLY A 263 6.99 -5.80 0.88
CA GLY A 263 6.87 -7.01 0.08
C GLY A 263 7.93 -7.20 -0.99
N SER A 264 7.55 -7.98 -2.00
CA SER A 264 8.36 -8.21 -3.19
C SER A 264 7.49 -8.35 -4.43
N LEU A 265 8.06 -8.00 -5.58
CA LEU A 265 7.48 -8.22 -6.90
C LEU A 265 8.54 -8.90 -7.77
N SER A 266 8.18 -10.01 -8.40
CA SER A 266 8.99 -10.65 -9.44
C SER A 266 8.19 -10.87 -10.71
N TYR A 267 8.82 -10.73 -11.86
CA TYR A 267 8.24 -11.07 -13.15
C TYR A 267 9.32 -11.32 -14.20
N LYS A 268 8.93 -11.87 -15.34
CA LYS A 268 9.77 -11.96 -16.55
C LYS A 268 9.28 -10.95 -17.58
N CYS A 269 10.20 -10.34 -18.29
CA CYS A 269 9.93 -9.46 -19.43
C CYS A 269 10.69 -9.97 -20.64
N GLU A 270 9.99 -10.28 -21.73
CA GLU A 270 10.60 -10.62 -23.01
C GLU A 270 10.74 -9.34 -23.83
N ALA A 271 11.83 -8.61 -23.62
CA ALA A 271 12.05 -7.35 -24.31
C ALA A 271 12.49 -7.63 -25.76
N ASN A 272 11.67 -7.19 -26.71
CA ASN A 272 11.85 -7.41 -28.13
C ASN A 272 13.28 -7.04 -28.58
N ASN A 273 13.96 -7.97 -29.24
CA ASN A 273 15.35 -7.86 -29.69
C ASN A 273 16.41 -7.62 -28.59
N MET A 274 16.04 -7.66 -27.31
CA MET A 274 16.96 -7.50 -26.16
C MET A 274 17.08 -8.76 -25.31
N GLY A 275 16.24 -9.76 -25.56
CA GLY A 275 16.19 -11.03 -24.83
C GLY A 275 15.21 -11.00 -23.66
N THR A 276 15.21 -12.07 -22.88
CA THR A 276 14.35 -12.21 -21.69
C THR A 276 15.08 -11.72 -20.46
N PHE A 277 14.38 -11.01 -19.58
CA PHE A 277 14.89 -10.53 -18.31
C PHE A 277 14.02 -11.03 -17.17
N SER A 278 14.65 -11.50 -16.10
CA SER A 278 14.01 -11.67 -14.79
C SER A 278 14.15 -10.37 -14.01
N VAL A 279 13.04 -9.85 -13.53
CA VAL A 279 12.98 -8.66 -12.68
C VAL A 279 12.54 -9.07 -11.29
N ASN A 280 13.25 -8.58 -10.27
CA ASN A 280 12.91 -8.75 -8.86
C ASN A 280 13.00 -7.39 -8.17
N ALA A 281 11.97 -7.00 -7.44
CA ALA A 281 11.91 -5.74 -6.72
C ALA A 281 11.53 -5.98 -5.26
N SER A 282 12.22 -5.30 -4.35
CA SER A 282 11.74 -5.12 -2.98
C SER A 282 10.68 -4.02 -2.97
N LEU A 283 9.59 -4.24 -2.24
CA LEU A 283 8.50 -3.27 -2.09
C LEU A 283 8.55 -2.70 -0.66
N GLU A 284 9.10 -1.51 -0.50
CA GLU A 284 9.26 -0.80 0.77
C GLU A 284 8.27 0.36 0.82
N TYR A 285 7.54 0.53 1.93
CA TYR A 285 6.71 1.73 2.17
C TYR A 285 7.55 2.99 2.43
N VAL A 286 8.81 2.79 2.78
CA VAL A 286 9.75 3.84 3.15
C VAL A 286 10.91 3.81 2.16
N LEU A 287 11.27 4.95 1.60
CA LEU A 287 12.59 5.12 1.02
C LEU A 287 13.61 4.92 2.14
N LYS A 288 14.38 3.83 2.10
CA LYS A 288 15.60 3.76 2.91
C LYS A 288 16.49 4.94 2.50
N ASP A 289 16.64 5.90 3.41
CA ASP A 289 17.37 7.14 3.15
C ASP A 289 18.84 6.87 2.82
N ASN A 290 19.36 7.76 1.97
CA ASN A 290 20.69 7.80 1.39
C ASN A 290 21.80 7.69 2.44
N THR A 291 22.26 6.47 2.76
CA THR A 291 23.62 6.28 3.26
C THR A 291 24.60 6.28 2.09
N SER A 292 24.70 7.42 1.43
CA SER A 292 25.85 7.80 0.61
C SER A 292 26.14 9.28 0.83
N THR A 293 26.36 9.64 2.08
CA THR A 293 27.26 10.74 2.42
C THR A 293 28.58 10.13 2.86
N THR A 294 29.66 10.63 2.25
CA THR A 294 31.10 10.42 2.54
C THR A 294 31.74 9.08 2.13
N ASN A 295 32.43 9.09 0.99
CA ASN A 295 33.86 9.41 0.92
C ASN A 295 34.17 10.19 -0.37
#